data_AF-A0A2V5IF20-F1
#
_entry.id   AF-A0A2V5IF20-F1
#
_cell.length_a   1.000
_cell.length_b   1.000
_cell.length_c   1.000
_cell.angle_alpha   90.00
_cell.angle_beta   90.00
_cell.angle_gamma   90.00
#
_symmetry.space_group_name_H-M   'P 1'
#
loop_
_entity.id
_entity.type
_entity.pdbx_description
1 polymer ?
#
loop_
_entity_poly.entity_id
_entity_poly.type
_entity_poly.pdbx_seq_one_letter_code
_entity_poly.pdbx_strand_id
1 'polypeptide(L)'
;MSTLVQNPDYAEEGEHQPLQFKLYDQWDDEDDLWIKHRLEALVNQQITPEQLALDMDHRITALTRRNRDDGVEPQRAEQFIGPFFQALTKMCSAFPPYHAGQNQLIALVKALNALPRHVIPEGLSPAQLEEKPWITTTLWSFDNSYQEGNWKACAEAFDFEHVYIWAPYRIRNYDSAMARLTCAGLINCAFLSSLRFILPTNKEYPDLTKRPIDGPNKIGNNLVGAAQWILGPEECRYAYTECQKVERVGVRQRKLWSREHWAEWKRQFAFVAGDERFAQKYRSVAAQAHHQMITCEQEEELRQDV
;
A
#
# COMPACT_ATOMS: atom_id res chain seq x y z
N MET A 1 29.73 -28.27 -4.02
CA MET A 1 28.76 -27.46 -4.79
C MET A 1 27.90 -26.74 -3.78
N SER A 2 28.10 -25.44 -3.60
CA SER A 2 27.27 -24.64 -2.68
C SER A 2 25.98 -24.34 -3.41
N THR A 3 24.88 -25.01 -3.02
CA THR A 3 23.53 -24.58 -3.40
C THR A 3 23.30 -23.25 -2.68
N LEU A 4 23.63 -22.15 -3.35
CA LEU A 4 23.16 -20.82 -2.93
C LEU A 4 21.66 -20.93 -2.73
N VAL A 5 21.21 -20.87 -1.47
CA VAL A 5 19.80 -20.81 -1.12
C VAL A 5 19.29 -19.52 -1.77
N GLN A 6 18.67 -19.65 -2.94
CA GLN A 6 18.03 -18.52 -3.60
C GLN A 6 16.88 -18.10 -2.70
N ASN A 7 16.88 -16.82 -2.32
CA ASN A 7 15.78 -16.24 -1.59
C ASN A 7 14.50 -16.46 -2.43
N PRO A 8 13.47 -17.13 -1.90
CA PRO A 8 12.27 -17.49 -2.66
C PRO A 8 11.53 -16.25 -3.21
N ASP A 9 11.71 -15.08 -2.59
CA ASP A 9 11.14 -13.82 -3.09
C ASP A 9 11.76 -13.35 -4.43
N TYR A 10 12.85 -13.99 -4.88
CA TYR A 10 13.52 -13.74 -6.17
C TYR A 10 13.28 -14.86 -7.20
N ALA A 11 12.61 -15.94 -6.82
CA ALA A 11 12.29 -17.04 -7.72
C ALA A 11 11.23 -16.60 -8.74
N GLU A 12 11.38 -17.01 -10.01
CA GLU A 12 10.41 -16.70 -11.07
C GLU A 12 9.01 -17.27 -10.78
N GLU A 13 8.93 -18.33 -9.98
CA GLU A 13 7.66 -18.90 -9.48
C GLU A 13 6.81 -17.86 -8.71
N GLY A 14 7.47 -16.90 -8.03
CA GLY A 14 6.82 -15.79 -7.32
C GLY A 14 6.15 -14.76 -8.24
N GLU A 15 6.31 -14.89 -9.55
CA GLU A 15 5.64 -14.02 -10.51
C GLU A 15 4.11 -14.20 -10.48
N HIS A 16 3.62 -15.42 -10.31
CA HIS A 16 2.19 -15.73 -10.38
C HIS A 16 1.63 -16.37 -9.11
N GLN A 17 2.47 -16.74 -8.16
CA GLN A 17 2.04 -17.38 -6.93
C GLN A 17 2.16 -16.45 -5.71
N PRO A 18 1.33 -16.64 -4.68
CA PRO A 18 1.52 -15.98 -3.40
C PRO A 18 2.91 -16.28 -2.81
N LEU A 19 3.59 -15.22 -2.36
CA LEU A 19 4.82 -15.33 -1.58
C LEU A 19 4.49 -15.71 -0.14
N GLN A 20 5.50 -16.16 0.61
CA GLN A 20 5.36 -16.38 2.04
C GLN A 20 4.91 -15.08 2.74
N PHE A 21 3.90 -15.18 3.60
CA PHE A 21 3.27 -14.02 4.25
C PHE A 21 4.21 -13.28 5.20
N LYS A 22 5.19 -13.97 5.81
CA LYS A 22 6.07 -13.45 6.87
C LYS A 22 5.27 -12.78 8.02
N LEU A 23 4.09 -13.34 8.28
CA LEU A 23 3.07 -12.74 9.12
C LEU A 23 3.39 -12.88 10.61
N TYR A 24 3.84 -14.06 11.01
CA TYR A 24 4.06 -14.44 12.40
C TYR A 24 5.49 -14.15 12.88
N ASP A 25 5.60 -13.62 14.09
CA ASP A 25 6.86 -13.30 14.76
C ASP A 25 6.91 -14.02 16.13
N GLN A 26 8.11 -14.33 16.62
CA GLN A 26 8.28 -15.10 17.87
C GLN A 26 7.80 -14.39 19.15
N TRP A 27 7.46 -13.10 19.02
CA TRP A 27 7.01 -12.23 20.11
C TRP A 27 5.53 -11.85 19.99
N ASP A 28 4.81 -12.50 19.06
CA ASP A 28 3.37 -12.28 18.90
C ASP A 28 2.64 -12.66 20.18
N ASP A 29 1.84 -11.73 20.70
CA ASP A 29 0.94 -12.00 21.81
C ASP A 29 -0.41 -12.56 21.32
N GLU A 30 -1.35 -12.76 22.25
CA GLU A 30 -2.67 -13.31 21.93
C GLU A 30 -3.46 -12.43 20.94
N ASP A 31 -3.32 -11.10 21.04
CA ASP A 31 -4.03 -10.16 20.19
C ASP A 31 -3.44 -10.13 18.78
N ASP A 32 -2.10 -10.13 18.68
CA ASP A 32 -1.38 -10.30 17.41
C ASP A 32 -1.79 -11.59 16.70
N LEU A 33 -1.77 -12.72 17.41
CA LEU A 33 -2.13 -14.02 16.85
C LEU A 33 -3.59 -14.06 16.39
N TRP A 34 -4.51 -13.47 17.16
CA TRP A 34 -5.91 -13.39 16.77
C TRP A 34 -6.10 -12.61 15.47
N ILE A 35 -5.45 -11.44 15.33
CA ILE A 35 -5.48 -10.62 14.11
C ILE A 35 -4.92 -11.41 12.91
N LYS A 36 -3.74 -12.02 13.09
CA LYS A 36 -3.01 -12.70 12.03
C LYS A 36 -3.75 -13.94 11.53
N HIS A 37 -4.30 -14.76 12.44
CA HIS A 37 -5.12 -15.90 12.08
C HIS A 37 -6.39 -15.50 11.32
N ARG A 38 -7.02 -14.39 11.68
CA ARG A 38 -8.21 -13.88 10.98
C ARG A 38 -7.88 -13.38 9.59
N LEU A 39 -6.76 -12.67 9.41
CA LEU A 39 -6.30 -12.26 8.08
C LEU A 39 -5.95 -13.47 7.19
N GLU A 40 -5.32 -14.49 7.75
CA GLU A 40 -5.05 -15.75 7.04
C GLU A 40 -6.35 -16.47 6.65
N ALA A 41 -7.32 -16.56 7.56
CA ALA A 41 -8.64 -17.14 7.28
C ALA A 41 -9.36 -16.37 6.16
N LEU A 42 -9.26 -15.03 6.14
CA LEU A 42 -9.85 -14.19 5.09
C LEU A 42 -9.25 -14.51 3.71
N VAL A 43 -7.92 -14.52 3.58
CA VAL A 43 -7.29 -14.76 2.25
C VAL A 43 -7.46 -16.19 1.76
N ASN A 44 -7.65 -17.13 2.69
CA ASN A 44 -8.05 -18.51 2.41
C ASN A 44 -9.56 -18.68 2.21
N GLN A 45 -10.33 -17.58 2.17
CA GLN A 45 -11.79 -17.55 1.93
C GLN A 45 -12.61 -18.35 2.95
N GLN A 46 -12.08 -18.52 4.16
CA GLN A 46 -12.77 -19.19 5.27
C GLN A 46 -13.74 -18.23 5.98
N ILE A 47 -13.49 -16.93 5.90
CA ILE A 47 -14.36 -15.85 6.37
C ILE A 47 -14.46 -14.77 5.29
N THR A 48 -15.56 -14.00 5.28
CA THR A 48 -15.75 -12.91 4.31
C THR A 48 -15.12 -11.59 4.81
N PRO A 49 -14.85 -10.63 3.91
CA PRO A 49 -14.43 -9.29 4.28
C PRO A 49 -15.36 -8.61 5.29
N GLU A 50 -16.67 -8.72 5.09
CA GLU A 50 -17.70 -8.10 5.96
C GLU A 50 -17.70 -8.73 7.34
N GLN A 51 -17.57 -10.07 7.39
CA GLN A 51 -17.51 -10.77 8.66
C GLN A 51 -16.27 -10.38 9.47
N LEU A 52 -15.10 -10.31 8.84
CA LEU A 52 -13.90 -9.87 9.53
C LEU A 52 -13.99 -8.39 9.94
N ALA A 53 -14.55 -7.53 9.09
CA ALA A 53 -14.73 -6.11 9.44
C ALA A 53 -15.59 -5.95 10.71
N LEU A 54 -16.70 -6.67 10.80
CA LEU A 54 -17.56 -6.70 11.99
C LEU A 54 -16.85 -7.29 13.21
N ASP A 55 -16.12 -8.40 13.04
CA ASP A 55 -15.36 -9.03 14.12
C ASP A 55 -14.31 -8.06 14.71
N MET A 56 -13.58 -7.34 13.85
CA MET A 56 -12.60 -6.31 14.24
C MET A 56 -13.26 -5.16 15.00
N ASP A 57 -14.34 -4.61 14.44
CA ASP A 57 -15.06 -3.49 15.02
C ASP A 57 -15.66 -3.82 16.39
N HIS A 58 -16.32 -4.98 16.51
CA HIS A 58 -16.87 -5.45 17.76
C HIS A 58 -15.77 -5.71 18.80
N ARG A 59 -14.64 -6.31 18.41
CA ARG A 59 -13.53 -6.57 19.34
C ARG A 59 -12.98 -5.27 19.90
N ILE A 60 -12.63 -4.30 19.04
CA ILE A 60 -12.08 -3.00 19.47
C ILE A 60 -13.09 -2.24 20.33
N THR A 61 -14.36 -2.24 19.95
CA THR A 61 -15.43 -1.60 20.72
C THR A 61 -15.64 -2.27 22.09
N ALA A 62 -15.57 -3.60 22.18
CA ALA A 62 -15.74 -4.31 23.44
C ALA A 62 -14.57 -4.07 24.41
N LEU A 63 -13.33 -4.07 23.90
CA LEU A 63 -12.13 -3.82 24.68
C LEU A 63 -12.11 -2.39 25.23
N THR A 64 -12.43 -1.40 24.40
CA THR A 64 -12.50 0.00 24.82
C THR A 64 -13.63 0.26 25.82
N ARG A 65 -14.75 -0.48 25.75
CA ARG A 65 -15.85 -0.38 26.73
C ARG A 65 -15.56 -1.04 28.07
N ARG A 66 -14.96 -2.24 28.11
CA ARG A 66 -14.61 -2.91 29.39
C ARG A 66 -13.71 -2.03 30.26
N ASN A 67 -12.78 -1.32 29.64
CA ASN A 67 -11.90 -0.38 30.32
C ASN A 67 -12.63 0.80 30.98
N ARG A 68 -13.83 1.16 30.49
CA ARG A 68 -14.65 2.21 31.10
C ARG A 68 -15.26 1.78 32.43
N ASP A 69 -15.71 0.53 32.50
CA ASP A 69 -16.55 0.05 33.60
C ASP A 69 -15.71 -0.61 34.72
N ASP A 70 -14.55 -1.18 34.39
CA ASP A 70 -13.73 -1.97 35.32
C ASP A 70 -12.63 -1.15 36.04
N GLY A 71 -12.46 0.14 35.72
CA GLY A 71 -11.45 1.01 36.35
C GLY A 71 -9.98 0.68 36.04
N VAL A 72 -9.75 -0.25 35.10
CA VAL A 72 -8.43 -0.58 34.55
C VAL A 72 -7.97 0.55 33.63
N GLU A 73 -6.66 0.80 33.55
CA GLU A 73 -6.10 1.81 32.66
C GLU A 73 -6.57 1.56 31.21
N PRO A 74 -7.18 2.55 30.53
CA PRO A 74 -7.77 2.32 29.23
C PRO A 74 -6.72 1.99 28.17
N GLN A 75 -6.79 0.76 27.64
CA GLN A 75 -6.07 0.38 26.43
C GLN A 75 -6.51 1.27 25.26
N ARG A 76 -5.52 1.82 24.56
CA ARG A 76 -5.77 2.69 23.41
C ARG A 76 -6.14 1.83 22.21
N ALA A 77 -7.14 2.26 21.45
CA ALA A 77 -7.53 1.55 20.21
C ALA A 77 -6.35 1.40 19.23
N GLU A 78 -5.41 2.34 19.24
CA GLU A 78 -4.15 2.28 18.51
C GLU A 78 -3.36 0.99 18.74
N GLN A 79 -3.43 0.40 19.95
CA GLN A 79 -2.76 -0.86 20.28
C GLN A 79 -3.30 -2.06 19.50
N PHE A 80 -4.53 -1.97 18.98
CA PHE A 80 -5.15 -3.01 18.14
C PHE A 80 -5.10 -2.67 16.66
N ILE A 81 -5.33 -1.40 16.34
CA ILE A 81 -5.36 -0.90 14.96
C ILE A 81 -3.96 -0.94 14.34
N GLY A 82 -2.93 -0.55 15.10
CA GLY A 82 -1.55 -0.57 14.62
C GLY A 82 -1.09 -1.96 14.16
N PRO A 83 -1.14 -2.99 15.01
CA PRO A 83 -0.80 -4.36 14.64
C PRO A 83 -1.66 -4.92 13.49
N PHE A 84 -2.96 -4.59 13.45
CA PHE A 84 -3.82 -4.94 12.33
C PHE A 84 -3.30 -4.40 11.00
N PHE A 85 -2.99 -3.10 10.94
CA PHE A 85 -2.47 -2.52 9.71
C PHE A 85 -1.09 -3.07 9.37
N GLN A 86 -0.18 -3.28 10.34
CA GLN A 86 1.11 -3.92 10.09
C GLN A 86 0.96 -5.33 9.50
N ALA A 87 0.06 -6.16 10.05
CA ALA A 87 -0.24 -7.47 9.52
C ALA A 87 -0.84 -7.39 8.10
N LEU A 88 -1.76 -6.45 7.87
CA LEU A 88 -2.35 -6.17 6.56
C LEU A 88 -1.29 -5.76 5.52
N THR A 89 -0.31 -4.92 5.88
CA THR A 89 0.73 -4.45 4.96
C THR A 89 1.62 -5.61 4.48
N LYS A 90 2.04 -6.49 5.40
CA LYS A 90 2.80 -7.70 5.10
C LYS A 90 2.05 -8.58 4.09
N MET A 91 0.75 -8.78 4.32
CA MET A 91 -0.13 -9.55 3.44
C MET A 91 -0.30 -8.92 2.06
N CYS A 92 -0.40 -7.59 1.97
CA CYS A 92 -0.46 -6.85 0.70
C CYS A 92 0.77 -7.11 -0.19
N SER A 93 1.94 -7.33 0.40
CA SER A 93 3.18 -7.63 -0.33
C SER A 93 3.28 -9.10 -0.80
N ALA A 94 2.44 -9.99 -0.25
CA ALA A 94 2.53 -11.42 -0.53
C ALA A 94 1.82 -11.84 -1.82
N PHE A 95 0.72 -11.17 -2.18
CA PHE A 95 -0.14 -11.61 -3.27
C PHE A 95 0.15 -10.89 -4.59
N PRO A 96 0.24 -11.62 -5.72
CA PRO A 96 0.33 -11.02 -7.04
C PRO A 96 -0.78 -9.98 -7.32
N PRO A 97 -0.53 -9.00 -8.20
CA PRO A 97 -1.54 -8.04 -8.62
C PRO A 97 -2.85 -8.73 -9.02
N TYR A 98 -3.97 -8.27 -8.44
CA TYR A 98 -5.32 -8.79 -8.68
C TYR A 98 -5.57 -10.26 -8.31
N HIS A 99 -4.63 -10.92 -7.62
CA HIS A 99 -4.85 -12.26 -7.07
C HIS A 99 -6.02 -12.24 -6.08
N ALA A 100 -6.74 -13.37 -5.97
CA ALA A 100 -7.93 -13.50 -5.12
C ALA A 100 -7.65 -13.05 -3.66
N GLY A 101 -6.52 -13.47 -3.08
CA GLY A 101 -6.09 -13.02 -1.75
C GLY A 101 -5.95 -11.51 -1.64
N GLN A 102 -5.29 -10.85 -2.60
CA GLN A 102 -5.17 -9.38 -2.61
C GLN A 102 -6.56 -8.72 -2.74
N ASN A 103 -7.44 -9.28 -3.56
CA ASN A 103 -8.81 -8.77 -3.72
C ASN A 103 -9.59 -8.83 -2.41
N GLN A 104 -9.44 -9.90 -1.62
CA GLN A 104 -10.04 -10.02 -0.29
C GLN A 104 -9.51 -8.96 0.68
N LEU A 105 -8.20 -8.67 0.65
CA LEU A 105 -7.61 -7.61 1.49
C LEU A 105 -8.16 -6.22 1.13
N ILE A 106 -8.26 -5.90 -0.16
CA ILE A 106 -8.87 -4.63 -0.61
C ILE A 106 -10.35 -4.57 -0.21
N ALA A 107 -11.08 -5.67 -0.38
CA ALA A 107 -12.48 -5.77 0.03
C ALA A 107 -12.67 -5.60 1.53
N LEU A 108 -11.75 -6.11 2.37
CA LEU A 108 -11.77 -5.92 3.82
C LEU A 108 -11.69 -4.44 4.17
N VAL A 109 -10.75 -3.70 3.57
CA VAL A 109 -10.62 -2.26 3.86
C VAL A 109 -11.87 -1.49 3.40
N LYS A 110 -12.49 -1.89 2.28
CA LYS A 110 -13.79 -1.34 1.86
C LYS A 110 -14.89 -1.64 2.87
N ALA A 111 -14.97 -2.87 3.36
CA ALA A 111 -15.96 -3.29 4.34
C ALA A 111 -15.79 -2.53 5.65
N LEU A 112 -14.56 -2.38 6.15
CA LEU A 112 -14.24 -1.53 7.31
C LEU A 112 -14.71 -0.08 7.09
N ASN A 113 -14.42 0.52 5.93
CA ASN A 113 -14.84 1.88 5.63
C ASN A 113 -16.37 2.03 5.57
N ALA A 114 -17.09 0.97 5.18
CA ALA A 114 -18.54 0.97 5.04
C ALA A 114 -19.29 0.73 6.36
N LEU A 115 -18.60 0.36 7.44
CA LEU A 115 -19.22 0.19 8.75
C LEU A 115 -19.77 1.53 9.27
N PRO A 116 -20.84 1.48 10.09
CA PRO A 116 -21.29 2.65 10.84
C PRO A 116 -20.14 3.28 11.64
N ARG A 117 -20.08 4.61 11.66
CA ARG A 117 -19.05 5.34 12.40
C ARG A 117 -19.26 5.13 13.90
N HIS A 118 -18.33 4.43 14.54
CA HIS A 118 -18.35 4.19 15.98
C HIS A 118 -17.35 5.11 16.69
N VAL A 119 -17.85 5.99 17.54
CA VAL A 119 -17.00 6.86 18.37
C VAL A 119 -16.64 6.12 19.65
N ILE A 120 -15.35 5.92 19.88
CA ILE A 120 -14.80 5.25 21.06
C ILE A 120 -13.91 6.23 21.85
N PRO A 121 -13.83 6.11 23.18
CA PRO A 121 -12.94 6.94 23.99
C PRO A 121 -11.47 6.55 23.77
N GLU A 122 -10.60 7.54 23.63
CA GLU A 122 -9.14 7.42 23.71
C GLU A 122 -8.68 7.88 25.09
N GLY A 123 -7.73 7.14 25.66
CA GLY A 123 -7.43 7.15 27.10
C GLY A 123 -7.39 8.51 27.80
N LEU A 124 -8.13 8.57 28.91
CA LEU A 124 -7.72 9.17 30.18
C LEU A 124 -8.21 8.23 31.29
N SER A 125 -7.40 7.99 32.32
CA SER A 125 -7.87 7.30 33.54
C SER A 125 -8.96 8.12 34.22
N PRO A 126 -9.88 7.52 34.99
CA PRO A 126 -10.91 8.27 35.72
C PRO A 126 -10.38 9.47 36.54
N ALA A 127 -9.15 9.37 37.08
CA ALA A 127 -8.50 10.44 37.83
C ALA A 127 -8.06 11.66 36.98
N GLN A 128 -7.91 11.49 35.66
CA GLN A 128 -7.56 12.58 34.73
C GLN A 128 -8.80 13.25 34.10
N LEU A 129 -9.99 12.69 34.32
CA LEU A 129 -11.27 13.18 33.79
C LEU A 129 -11.82 14.40 34.51
N GLU A 130 -11.36 14.69 35.73
CA GLU A 130 -11.81 15.86 36.48
C GLU A 130 -11.35 17.18 35.85
N GLU A 131 -10.38 17.16 34.93
CA GLU A 131 -9.77 18.37 34.35
C GLU A 131 -9.94 18.53 32.82
N LYS A 132 -10.26 17.48 32.05
CA LYS A 132 -10.34 17.55 30.57
C LYS A 132 -11.45 16.69 29.96
N PRO A 133 -12.09 17.13 28.86
CA PRO A 133 -13.03 16.31 28.11
C PRO A 133 -12.34 15.06 27.55
N TRP A 134 -13.09 13.97 27.44
CA TRP A 134 -12.64 12.74 26.82
C TRP A 134 -12.13 13.01 25.40
N ILE A 135 -10.92 12.53 25.11
CA ILE A 135 -10.48 12.38 23.72
C ILE A 135 -11.25 11.19 23.17
N THR A 136 -11.80 11.33 21.96
CA THR A 136 -12.49 10.24 21.29
C THR A 136 -11.89 10.06 19.90
N THR A 137 -12.01 8.84 19.39
CA THR A 137 -11.68 8.52 18.01
C THR A 137 -12.85 7.82 17.37
N THR A 138 -13.10 8.15 16.11
CA THR A 138 -14.12 7.48 15.31
C THR A 138 -13.45 6.28 14.64
N LEU A 139 -14.00 5.08 14.75
CA LEU A 139 -13.53 3.87 14.06
C LEU A 139 -13.78 3.92 12.54
N TRP A 140 -12.79 3.40 11.80
CA TRP A 140 -12.74 3.21 10.34
C TRP A 140 -13.05 4.43 9.45
N SER A 141 -12.91 5.65 9.96
CA SER A 141 -13.11 6.91 9.25
C SER A 141 -11.98 7.27 8.27
N PHE A 142 -11.91 6.64 7.10
CA PHE A 142 -10.81 6.87 6.16
C PHE A 142 -10.80 8.23 5.45
N ASP A 143 -11.62 9.18 5.89
CA ASP A 143 -11.66 10.51 5.28
C ASP A 143 -10.36 11.31 5.55
N ASN A 144 -10.01 12.16 4.60
CA ASN A 144 -8.83 13.02 4.68
C ASN A 144 -9.08 14.29 5.53
N SER A 145 -10.13 14.31 6.37
CA SER A 145 -10.35 15.46 7.22
C SER A 145 -9.28 15.46 8.30
N TYR A 146 -8.54 16.55 8.42
CA TYR A 146 -7.50 16.67 9.45
C TYR A 146 -8.08 16.61 10.88
N GLN A 147 -9.42 16.65 11.01
CA GLN A 147 -10.15 16.94 12.25
C GLN A 147 -10.94 15.75 12.81
N GLU A 148 -11.29 14.71 12.04
CA GLU A 148 -12.06 13.57 12.54
C GLU A 148 -11.42 12.22 12.13
N GLY A 149 -11.31 11.30 13.09
CA GLY A 149 -11.06 9.88 12.82
C GLY A 149 -9.83 9.58 11.98
N ASN A 150 -8.72 10.16 12.40
CA ASN A 150 -7.55 10.12 11.59
C ASN A 150 -6.71 8.86 11.88
N TRP A 151 -6.78 7.88 10.99
CA TRP A 151 -5.78 6.82 10.87
C TRP A 151 -4.42 7.35 10.33
N LYS A 152 -3.94 8.57 10.74
CA LYS A 152 -2.76 9.30 10.16
C LYS A 152 -1.50 8.42 10.12
N ALA A 153 -1.43 7.34 10.89
CA ALA A 153 -0.32 6.39 10.90
C ALA A 153 -0.54 5.07 10.13
N CYS A 154 -1.71 4.80 9.52
CA CYS A 154 -1.89 3.60 8.69
C CYS A 154 -0.92 3.60 7.52
N ALA A 155 -0.85 4.73 6.82
CA ALA A 155 0.17 5.01 5.83
C ALA A 155 1.60 4.83 6.38
N GLU A 156 1.85 5.10 7.66
CA GLU A 156 3.16 4.90 8.30
C GLU A 156 3.45 3.42 8.59
N ALA A 157 2.43 2.60 8.91
CA ALA A 157 2.58 1.14 8.95
C ALA A 157 2.96 0.58 7.56
N PHE A 158 2.40 1.18 6.50
CA PHE A 158 2.79 0.89 5.12
C PHE A 158 4.23 1.42 4.81
N ASP A 159 4.63 2.57 5.33
CA ASP A 159 6.01 3.10 5.18
C ASP A 159 7.05 2.21 5.89
N PHE A 160 6.70 1.66 7.05
CA PHE A 160 7.56 0.73 7.78
C PHE A 160 7.79 -0.56 6.99
N GLU A 161 6.76 -1.14 6.37
CA GLU A 161 6.93 -2.36 5.57
C GLU A 161 7.72 -2.10 4.28
N HIS A 162 7.65 -0.89 3.73
CA HIS A 162 8.32 -0.52 2.48
C HIS A 162 9.84 -0.77 2.52
N VAL A 163 10.50 -0.70 3.69
CA VAL A 163 11.95 -0.97 3.78
C VAL A 163 12.32 -2.46 3.72
N TYR A 164 11.36 -3.37 3.85
CA TYR A 164 11.59 -4.82 3.90
C TYR A 164 11.16 -5.56 2.61
N ILE A 165 10.54 -4.86 1.66
CA ILE A 165 9.90 -5.46 0.47
C ILE A 165 10.68 -5.30 -0.83
N TRP A 166 11.97 -4.94 -0.79
CA TRP A 166 12.78 -4.63 -1.98
C TRP A 166 12.99 -5.79 -2.97
N ALA A 167 12.55 -7.00 -2.64
CA ALA A 167 12.53 -8.10 -3.60
C ALA A 167 11.54 -7.80 -4.74
N PRO A 168 11.89 -8.05 -6.01
CA PRO A 168 11.14 -7.51 -7.17
C PRO A 168 9.66 -7.89 -7.21
N TYR A 169 9.33 -9.14 -6.86
CA TYR A 169 7.94 -9.58 -6.84
C TYR A 169 7.18 -9.05 -5.62
N ARG A 170 7.86 -8.90 -4.48
CA ARG A 170 7.26 -8.36 -3.25
C ARG A 170 6.93 -6.88 -3.39
N ILE A 171 7.84 -6.07 -3.95
CA ILE A 171 7.58 -4.65 -4.24
C ILE A 171 6.48 -4.49 -5.29
N ARG A 172 6.46 -5.34 -6.34
CA ARG A 172 5.38 -5.35 -7.33
C ARG A 172 4.01 -5.60 -6.69
N ASN A 173 3.91 -6.67 -5.90
CA ASN A 173 2.68 -7.04 -5.21
C ASN A 173 2.19 -5.90 -4.30
N TYR A 174 3.14 -5.31 -3.56
CA TYR A 174 2.90 -4.20 -2.67
C TYR A 174 2.41 -2.95 -3.40
N ASP A 175 3.10 -2.49 -4.44
CA ASP A 175 2.70 -1.33 -5.25
C ASP A 175 1.31 -1.51 -5.85
N SER A 176 0.96 -2.73 -6.29
CA SER A 176 -0.39 -3.04 -6.78
C SER A 176 -1.45 -2.84 -5.68
N ALA A 177 -1.22 -3.34 -4.47
CA ALA A 177 -2.13 -3.10 -3.36
C ALA A 177 -2.22 -1.61 -3.02
N MET A 178 -1.09 -0.89 -2.98
CA MET A 178 -1.05 0.54 -2.64
C MET A 178 -1.79 1.39 -3.67
N ALA A 179 -1.59 1.12 -4.96
CA ALA A 179 -2.31 1.78 -6.04
C ALA A 179 -3.81 1.58 -5.88
N ARG A 180 -4.26 0.34 -5.68
CA ARG A 180 -5.68 -0.01 -5.53
C ARG A 180 -6.33 0.61 -4.30
N LEU A 181 -5.66 0.60 -3.14
CA LEU A 181 -6.15 1.27 -1.93
C LEU A 181 -6.30 2.78 -2.14
N THR A 182 -5.31 3.39 -2.80
CA THR A 182 -5.29 4.83 -3.06
C THR A 182 -6.40 5.23 -4.03
N CYS A 183 -6.51 4.53 -5.16
CA CYS A 183 -7.48 4.83 -6.21
C CYS A 183 -8.92 4.55 -5.77
N ALA A 184 -9.12 3.60 -4.85
CA ALA A 184 -10.42 3.37 -4.22
C ALA A 184 -10.81 4.44 -3.19
N GLY A 185 -9.98 5.45 -2.94
CA GLY A 185 -10.23 6.50 -1.96
C GLY A 185 -10.21 5.99 -0.51
N LEU A 186 -9.52 4.87 -0.25
CA LEU A 186 -9.47 4.24 1.07
C LEU A 186 -8.27 4.73 1.87
N ILE A 187 -7.05 4.49 1.39
CA ILE A 187 -5.82 4.89 2.10
C ILE A 187 -4.90 5.53 1.09
N ASN A 188 -4.50 6.78 1.34
CA ASN A 188 -3.60 7.48 0.43
C ASN A 188 -2.15 6.97 0.61
N CYS A 189 -1.79 5.99 -0.21
CA CYS A 189 -0.46 5.38 -0.27
C CYS A 189 0.38 5.93 -1.43
N ALA A 190 0.00 7.06 -2.04
CA ALA A 190 0.68 7.63 -3.20
C ALA A 190 2.18 7.86 -2.99
N PHE A 191 2.56 8.34 -1.80
CA PHE A 191 3.96 8.60 -1.47
C PHE A 191 4.81 7.32 -1.39
N LEU A 192 4.17 6.15 -1.34
CA LEU A 192 4.85 4.85 -1.31
C LEU A 192 5.18 4.31 -2.70
N SER A 193 4.64 4.91 -3.76
CA SER A 193 4.77 4.42 -5.12
C SER A 193 6.23 4.26 -5.57
N SER A 194 6.50 3.15 -6.27
CA SER A 194 7.78 2.88 -6.91
C SER A 194 8.07 3.78 -8.11
N LEU A 195 7.10 4.54 -8.61
CA LEU A 195 7.30 5.55 -9.66
C LEU A 195 8.40 6.57 -9.26
N ARG A 196 8.59 6.82 -7.96
CA ARG A 196 9.66 7.70 -7.48
C ARG A 196 11.05 7.17 -7.79
N PHE A 197 11.25 5.86 -7.83
CA PHE A 197 12.58 5.22 -7.97
C PHE A 197 13.02 5.07 -9.41
N ILE A 198 12.12 5.29 -10.37
CA ILE A 198 12.47 5.33 -11.80
C ILE A 198 12.69 6.76 -12.32
N LEU A 199 12.62 7.79 -11.46
CA LEU A 199 12.95 9.16 -11.83
C LEU A 199 14.48 9.36 -11.85
N PRO A 200 15.08 9.92 -12.93
CA PRO A 200 16.52 10.22 -12.96
C PRO A 200 17.00 11.19 -11.89
N THR A 201 16.11 12.01 -11.33
CA THR A 201 16.40 12.94 -10.24
C THR A 201 16.47 12.24 -8.88
N ASN A 202 16.03 10.98 -8.78
CA ASN A 202 16.12 10.21 -7.54
C ASN A 202 17.57 9.81 -7.27
N LYS A 203 18.04 10.02 -6.04
CA LYS A 203 19.40 9.64 -5.59
C LYS A 203 19.72 8.15 -5.77
N GLU A 204 18.70 7.29 -5.80
CA GLU A 204 18.82 5.85 -5.97
C GLU A 204 18.87 5.42 -7.44
N TYR A 205 18.58 6.34 -8.38
CA TYR A 205 18.61 6.07 -9.81
C TYR A 205 20.06 5.79 -10.25
N PRO A 206 20.35 4.60 -10.82
CA PRO A 206 21.71 4.21 -11.10
C PRO A 206 22.28 4.93 -12.33
N ASP A 207 23.56 5.27 -12.27
CA ASP A 207 24.33 5.67 -13.44
C ASP A 207 24.56 4.43 -14.34
N LEU A 208 23.80 4.36 -15.43
CA LEU A 208 23.82 3.23 -16.37
C LEU A 208 25.13 3.13 -17.17
N THR A 209 25.94 4.19 -17.19
CA THR A 209 27.28 4.14 -17.81
C THR A 209 28.29 3.48 -16.88
N LYS A 210 28.21 3.80 -15.58
CA LYS A 210 29.08 3.21 -14.55
C LYS A 210 28.63 1.80 -14.13
N ARG A 211 27.34 1.49 -14.27
CA ARG A 211 26.73 0.23 -13.84
C ARG A 211 25.93 -0.42 -14.99
N PRO A 212 26.60 -0.88 -16.06
CA PRO A 212 25.93 -1.34 -17.27
C PRO A 212 25.12 -2.63 -17.08
N ILE A 213 25.41 -3.44 -16.06
CA ILE A 213 24.71 -4.70 -15.77
C ILE A 213 23.75 -4.53 -14.59
N ASP A 214 24.24 -4.03 -13.45
CA ASP A 214 23.42 -3.88 -12.24
C ASP A 214 22.41 -2.73 -12.34
N GLY A 215 22.76 -1.65 -13.05
CA GLY A 215 21.89 -0.49 -13.23
C GLY A 215 20.55 -0.85 -13.89
N PRO A 216 20.55 -1.50 -15.07
CA PRO A 216 19.32 -1.95 -15.71
C PRO A 216 18.49 -2.90 -14.84
N ASN A 217 19.13 -3.78 -14.07
CA ASN A 217 18.42 -4.68 -13.15
C ASN A 217 17.77 -3.91 -11.98
N LYS A 218 18.47 -2.95 -11.36
CA LYS A 218 17.91 -2.12 -10.29
C LYS A 218 16.71 -1.30 -10.78
N ILE A 219 16.83 -0.66 -11.95
CA ILE A 219 15.70 0.08 -12.56
C ILE A 219 14.57 -0.89 -12.90
N GLY A 220 14.85 -2.02 -13.55
CA GLY A 220 13.84 -3.02 -13.93
C GLY A 220 13.03 -3.53 -12.74
N ASN A 221 13.67 -3.78 -11.60
CA ASN A 221 13.01 -4.21 -10.36
C ASN A 221 12.07 -3.14 -9.80
N ASN A 222 12.46 -1.86 -9.81
CA ASN A 222 11.57 -0.78 -9.40
C ASN A 222 10.46 -0.53 -10.43
N LEU A 223 10.77 -0.73 -11.71
CA LEU A 223 9.86 -0.50 -12.82
C LEU A 223 8.65 -1.44 -12.78
N VAL A 224 8.83 -2.70 -12.38
CA VAL A 224 7.70 -3.64 -12.27
C VAL A 224 6.71 -3.22 -11.16
N GLY A 225 7.19 -2.63 -10.07
CA GLY A 225 6.34 -2.01 -9.05
C GLY A 225 5.70 -0.70 -9.54
N ALA A 226 6.50 0.18 -10.15
CA ALA A 226 6.04 1.45 -10.70
C ALA A 226 4.91 1.26 -11.72
N ALA A 227 5.02 0.23 -12.57
CA ALA A 227 4.02 -0.12 -13.56
C ALA A 227 2.65 -0.45 -12.95
N GLN A 228 2.56 -0.89 -11.69
CA GLN A 228 1.27 -1.21 -11.07
C GLN A 228 0.37 0.01 -10.84
N TRP A 229 0.95 1.22 -10.82
CA TRP A 229 0.20 2.47 -10.79
C TRP A 229 -0.33 2.91 -12.15
N ILE A 230 0.09 2.21 -13.22
CA ILE A 230 -0.14 2.62 -14.60
C ILE A 230 -0.90 1.55 -15.38
N LEU A 231 -0.64 0.26 -15.16
CA LEU A 231 -1.22 -0.82 -15.98
C LEU A 231 -2.74 -0.96 -15.82
N GLY A 232 -3.29 -0.64 -14.65
CA GLY A 232 -4.72 -0.66 -14.42
C GLY A 232 -5.39 0.63 -14.91
N PRO A 233 -6.55 0.58 -15.56
CA PRO A 233 -7.18 1.77 -16.16
C PRO A 233 -7.61 2.81 -15.12
N GLU A 234 -8.11 2.36 -13.96
CA GLU A 234 -8.51 3.26 -12.87
C GLU A 234 -7.28 3.85 -12.18
N GLU A 235 -6.24 3.05 -11.99
CA GLU A 235 -4.97 3.45 -11.39
C GLU A 235 -4.24 4.48 -12.26
N CYS A 236 -4.17 4.23 -13.57
CA CYS A 236 -3.58 5.14 -14.55
C CYS A 236 -4.32 6.47 -14.57
N ARG A 237 -5.66 6.43 -14.61
CA ARG A 237 -6.51 7.62 -14.60
C ARG A 237 -6.30 8.44 -13.34
N TYR A 238 -6.32 7.79 -12.18
CA TYR A 238 -6.02 8.45 -10.91
C TYR A 238 -4.66 9.16 -10.96
N ALA A 239 -3.60 8.44 -11.34
CA ALA A 239 -2.25 9.01 -11.42
C ALA A 239 -2.18 10.19 -12.39
N TYR A 240 -2.80 10.08 -13.56
CA TYR A 240 -2.87 11.17 -14.54
C TYR A 240 -3.61 12.38 -13.97
N THR A 241 -4.83 12.20 -13.44
CA THR A 241 -5.65 13.26 -12.86
C THR A 241 -4.92 13.97 -11.71
N GLU A 242 -4.25 13.24 -10.82
CA GLU A 242 -3.44 13.86 -9.75
C GLU A 242 -2.26 14.67 -10.32
N CYS A 243 -1.59 14.16 -11.35
CA CYS A 243 -0.49 14.86 -12.01
C CYS A 243 -0.94 16.16 -12.69
N GLN A 244 -2.19 16.22 -13.19
CA GLN A 244 -2.71 17.43 -13.84
C GLN A 244 -2.94 18.61 -12.88
N LYS A 245 -2.98 18.37 -11.56
CA LYS A 245 -3.28 19.41 -10.57
C LYS A 245 -2.14 20.39 -10.35
N VAL A 246 -0.89 19.97 -10.60
CA VAL A 246 0.30 20.81 -10.38
C VAL A 246 1.35 20.58 -11.46
N GLU A 247 1.98 21.67 -11.91
CA GLU A 247 3.02 21.60 -12.94
C GLU A 247 4.28 20.88 -12.42
N ARG A 248 4.73 21.27 -11.22
CA ARG A 248 5.93 20.74 -10.56
C ARG A 248 5.68 20.55 -9.07
N VAL A 249 6.36 19.57 -8.50
CA VAL A 249 6.43 19.38 -7.06
C VAL A 249 7.80 19.82 -6.55
N GLY A 250 7.83 20.50 -5.40
CA GLY A 250 9.09 20.79 -4.73
C GLY A 250 9.75 19.52 -4.19
N VAL A 251 11.02 19.63 -3.78
CA VAL A 251 11.88 18.52 -3.31
C VAL A 251 11.38 17.82 -2.02
N ARG A 252 10.18 18.13 -1.52
CA ARG A 252 9.64 17.46 -0.32
C ARG A 252 9.21 16.04 -0.67
N GLN A 253 9.75 15.07 0.07
CA GLN A 253 9.73 13.63 -0.22
C GLN A 253 8.36 12.97 -0.37
N ARG A 254 7.27 13.60 0.09
CA ARG A 254 5.91 13.01 0.04
C ARG A 254 5.03 13.52 -1.11
N LYS A 255 5.53 14.42 -1.96
CA LYS A 255 4.80 14.88 -3.16
C LYS A 255 5.35 14.16 -4.39
N LEU A 256 4.50 13.38 -5.05
CA LEU A 256 4.88 12.57 -6.20
C LEU A 256 4.25 13.04 -7.51
N TRP A 257 2.99 13.46 -7.46
CA TRP A 257 2.21 13.74 -8.66
C TRP A 257 2.48 15.14 -9.22
N SER A 258 2.90 15.24 -10.47
CA SER A 258 3.04 16.47 -11.24
C SER A 258 3.05 16.19 -12.73
N ARG A 259 2.73 17.20 -13.55
CA ARG A 259 2.85 17.11 -15.02
C ARG A 259 4.26 16.78 -15.47
N GLU A 260 5.27 17.38 -14.83
CA GLU A 260 6.68 17.09 -15.09
C GLU A 260 7.03 15.62 -14.82
N HIS A 261 6.62 15.08 -13.67
CA HIS A 261 6.90 13.68 -13.34
C HIS A 261 6.14 12.72 -14.24
N TRP A 262 4.89 13.03 -14.61
CA TRP A 262 4.13 12.24 -15.57
C TRP A 262 4.85 12.12 -16.91
N ALA A 263 5.32 13.25 -17.45
CA ALA A 263 6.11 13.27 -18.69
C ALA A 263 7.43 12.49 -18.54
N GLU A 264 8.10 12.60 -17.39
CA GLU A 264 9.32 11.83 -17.11
C GLU A 264 9.06 10.33 -17.04
N TRP A 265 8.05 9.87 -16.28
CA TRP A 265 7.72 8.45 -16.21
C TRP A 265 7.38 7.87 -17.58
N LYS A 266 6.60 8.61 -18.39
CA LYS A 266 6.29 8.21 -19.77
C LYS A 266 7.58 8.00 -20.58
N ARG A 267 8.53 8.94 -20.50
CA ARG A 267 9.86 8.82 -21.12
C ARG A 267 10.65 7.63 -20.58
N GLN A 268 10.62 7.37 -19.28
CA GLN A 268 11.34 6.28 -18.65
C GLN A 268 10.80 4.91 -19.07
N PHE A 269 9.48 4.74 -19.10
CA PHE A 269 8.86 3.52 -19.63
C PHE A 269 9.20 3.31 -21.12
N ALA A 270 9.15 4.37 -21.94
CA ALA A 270 9.57 4.29 -23.35
C ALA A 270 11.05 3.91 -23.50
N PHE A 271 11.92 4.51 -22.70
CA PHE A 271 13.35 4.25 -22.68
C PHE A 271 13.65 2.79 -22.35
N VAL A 272 13.08 2.26 -21.25
CA VAL A 272 13.29 0.86 -20.87
C VAL A 272 12.70 -0.10 -21.89
N ALA A 273 11.55 0.22 -22.50
CA ALA A 273 10.97 -0.62 -23.54
C ALA A 273 11.89 -0.80 -24.76
N GLY A 274 12.66 0.23 -25.11
CA GLY A 274 13.53 0.24 -26.30
C GLY A 274 15.00 -0.17 -26.05
N ASP A 275 15.45 -0.26 -24.81
CA ASP A 275 16.87 -0.46 -24.49
C ASP A 275 17.22 -1.93 -24.22
N GLU A 276 18.05 -2.52 -25.07
CA GLU A 276 18.44 -3.95 -25.02
C GLU A 276 19.27 -4.33 -23.79
N ARG A 277 19.79 -3.36 -23.03
CA ARG A 277 20.47 -3.66 -21.75
C ARG A 277 19.51 -4.18 -20.69
N PHE A 278 18.20 -3.97 -20.86
CA PHE A 278 17.17 -4.46 -19.96
C PHE A 278 16.70 -5.85 -20.38
N ALA A 279 16.50 -6.72 -19.39
CA ALA A 279 15.92 -8.04 -19.61
C ALA A 279 14.52 -7.93 -20.26
N GLN A 280 14.17 -8.91 -21.11
CA GLN A 280 12.93 -8.91 -21.89
C GLN A 280 11.68 -8.65 -21.04
N LYS A 281 11.60 -9.25 -19.84
CA LYS A 281 10.47 -9.05 -18.93
C LYS A 281 10.24 -7.59 -18.55
N TYR A 282 11.31 -6.82 -18.29
CA TYR A 282 11.21 -5.40 -17.95
C TYR A 282 10.78 -4.58 -19.17
N ARG A 283 11.33 -4.89 -20.34
CA ARG A 283 10.95 -4.21 -21.59
C ARG A 283 9.48 -4.42 -21.93
N SER A 284 8.97 -5.64 -21.78
CA SER A 284 7.57 -5.99 -22.02
C SER A 284 6.63 -5.24 -21.08
N VAL A 285 6.92 -5.19 -19.78
CA VAL A 285 6.13 -4.42 -18.80
C VAL A 285 6.19 -2.92 -19.09
N ALA A 286 7.37 -2.41 -19.43
CA ALA A 286 7.55 -0.98 -19.75
C ALA A 286 6.78 -0.57 -21.01
N ALA A 287 6.77 -1.41 -22.04
CA ALA A 287 6.00 -1.17 -23.26
C ALA A 287 4.49 -1.09 -22.99
N GLN A 288 3.97 -1.99 -22.15
CA GLN A 288 2.55 -1.99 -21.76
C GLN A 288 2.20 -0.74 -20.96
N ALA A 289 3.00 -0.38 -19.96
CA ALA A 289 2.78 0.83 -19.15
C ALA A 289 2.85 2.09 -20.01
N HIS A 290 3.84 2.21 -20.91
CA HIS A 290 3.95 3.34 -21.82
C HIS A 290 2.73 3.47 -22.74
N HIS A 291 2.25 2.36 -23.31
CA HIS A 291 1.04 2.34 -24.13
C HIS A 291 -0.18 2.80 -23.33
N GLN A 292 -0.35 2.26 -22.12
CA GLN A 292 -1.46 2.61 -21.25
C GLN A 292 -1.47 4.09 -20.84
N MET A 293 -0.29 4.70 -20.62
CA MET A 293 -0.20 6.15 -20.38
C MET A 293 -0.68 6.98 -21.58
N ILE A 294 -0.33 6.58 -22.81
CA ILE A 294 -0.78 7.25 -24.04
C ILE A 294 -2.31 7.12 -24.18
N THR A 295 -2.85 5.91 -23.99
CA THR A 295 -4.29 5.66 -24.04
C THR A 295 -5.02 6.50 -23.00
N CYS A 296 -4.51 6.55 -21.77
CA CYS A 296 -5.11 7.34 -20.69
C CYS A 296 -5.14 8.84 -20.99
N GLU A 297 -4.08 9.40 -21.58
CA GLU A 297 -4.05 10.81 -22.00
C GLU A 297 -5.15 11.09 -23.02
N GLN A 298 -5.26 10.24 -24.06
CA GLN A 298 -6.25 10.39 -25.13
C GLN A 298 -7.69 10.28 -24.61
N GLU A 299 -7.97 9.31 -23.73
CA GLU A 299 -9.30 9.14 -23.14
C GLU A 299 -9.73 10.35 -22.30
N GLU A 300 -8.80 10.96 -21.56
CA GLU A 300 -9.09 12.10 -20.70
C GLU A 300 -9.22 13.41 -21.49
N GLU A 301 -8.46 13.59 -22.57
CA GLU A 301 -8.65 14.69 -23.51
C GLU A 301 -10.05 14.65 -24.13
N LEU A 302 -10.48 13.46 -24.61
CA LEU A 302 -11.81 13.27 -25.18
C LEU A 302 -12.95 13.54 -24.18
N ARG A 303 -12.72 13.34 -22.87
CA ARG A 303 -13.71 13.65 -21.82
C ARG A 303 -13.82 15.14 -21.51
N GLN A 304 -12.76 15.91 -21.73
CA GLN A 304 -12.77 17.36 -21.48
C GLN A 304 -13.43 18.14 -22.61
N ASP A 305 -13.55 17.54 -23.80
CA ASP A 305 -14.19 18.13 -24.98
C ASP A 305 -15.71 17.93 -25.06
N VAL A 306 -16.31 17.22 -24.09
CA VAL A 306 -17.77 16.93 -23.99
C VAL A 306 -18.42 17.74 -22.88
#